data_AF-A0A8E7NXF8-F1
#
_entry.id   AF-A0A8E7NXF8-F1
#
_cell.length_a   1.000
_cell.length_b   1.000
_cell.length_c   1.000
_cell.angle_alpha   90.00
_cell.angle_beta   90.00
_cell.angle_gamma   90.00
#
_symmetry.space_group_name_H-M   'P 1'
#
loop_
_entity.id
_entity.type
_entity.pdbx_description
1 polymer ?
#
loop_
_entity_poly.entity_id
_entity_poly.type
_entity_poly.pdbx_seq_one_letter_code
_entity_poly.pdbx_strand_id
1 'polypeptide(L)'
;MKLYEMEGFLLGKCIPGDLKVNETNAEYLVRKFSEAEERCAELSARLSMINGIIEAAEQGNKLAQEATETLVQERNALAAENVGLKSALNDILQPDAAVLERNHRVRALDAMETPATDAFLAEVRAIELDSLAGVAETMLIKFSNQQCSSDMHEVVGWKMILQQAANRAAQLRKGVAQ
;
A
#
# COMPACT_ATOMS: atom_id res chain seq x y z
N MET A 1 -13.22 4.60 -43.87
CA MET A 1 -13.81 3.96 -45.05
C MET A 1 -14.69 2.83 -44.56
N LYS A 2 -15.96 2.77 -44.97
CA LYS A 2 -16.85 1.65 -44.64
C LYS A 2 -16.49 0.45 -45.54
N LEU A 3 -16.86 -0.77 -45.13
CA LEU A 3 -16.56 -2.01 -45.88
C LEU A 3 -16.95 -1.94 -47.38
N TYR A 4 -18.13 -1.42 -47.70
CA TYR A 4 -18.59 -1.29 -49.09
C TYR A 4 -17.77 -0.29 -49.92
N GLU A 5 -17.20 0.74 -49.29
CA GLU A 5 -16.35 1.74 -49.96
C GLU A 5 -14.96 1.15 -50.25
N MET A 6 -14.44 0.32 -49.34
CA MET A 6 -13.18 -0.42 -49.55
C MET A 6 -13.32 -1.40 -50.71
N GLU A 7 -14.41 -2.16 -50.75
CA GLU A 7 -14.67 -3.10 -51.84
C GLU A 7 -14.85 -2.38 -53.19
N GLY A 8 -15.59 -1.27 -53.21
CA GLY A 8 -15.74 -0.45 -54.42
C GLY A 8 -14.41 0.11 -54.92
N PHE A 9 -13.53 0.56 -54.02
CA PHE A 9 -12.21 1.09 -54.38
C PHE A 9 -11.28 -0.02 -54.93
N LEU A 10 -11.23 -1.16 -54.26
CA LEU A 10 -10.39 -2.30 -54.66
C LEU A 10 -10.83 -2.91 -56.00
N LEU A 11 -12.13 -2.85 -56.32
CA LEU A 11 -12.67 -3.29 -57.61
C LEU A 11 -12.63 -2.21 -58.70
N GLY A 12 -12.13 -1.00 -58.40
CA GLY A 12 -12.07 0.12 -59.35
C GLY A 12 -13.43 0.75 -59.67
N LYS A 13 -14.45 0.51 -58.85
CA LYS A 13 -15.82 1.03 -59.02
C LYS A 13 -16.04 2.41 -58.38
N CYS A 14 -15.16 2.83 -57.46
CA CYS A 14 -15.23 4.16 -56.84
C CYS A 14 -13.83 4.70 -56.46
N ILE A 15 -13.76 6.00 -56.17
CA ILE A 15 -12.55 6.70 -55.69
C ILE A 15 -12.78 7.15 -54.24
N PRO A 16 -11.80 6.96 -53.32
CA PRO A 16 -11.94 7.40 -51.94
C PRO A 16 -12.05 8.92 -51.85
N GLY A 17 -12.98 9.42 -51.04
CA GLY A 17 -13.21 10.86 -50.88
C GLY A 17 -12.05 11.63 -50.24
N ASP A 18 -11.13 10.92 -49.57
CA ASP A 18 -9.94 11.49 -48.93
C ASP A 18 -8.62 11.16 -49.66
N LEU A 19 -8.72 10.78 -50.94
CA LEU A 19 -7.58 10.67 -51.84
C LEU A 19 -7.02 12.07 -52.15
N LYS A 20 -5.72 12.27 -51.97
CA LYS A 20 -5.08 13.57 -52.19
C LYS A 20 -4.83 13.82 -53.70
N VAL A 21 -4.78 15.09 -54.09
CA VAL A 21 -4.40 15.47 -55.46
C VAL A 21 -2.97 14.99 -55.74
N ASN A 22 -2.76 14.34 -56.88
CA ASN A 22 -1.48 13.71 -57.28
C ASN A 22 -1.02 12.53 -56.39
N GLU A 23 -1.89 11.96 -55.56
CA GLU A 23 -1.62 10.71 -54.83
C GLU A 23 -2.13 9.52 -55.68
N THR A 24 -1.26 8.55 -55.93
CA THR A 24 -1.62 7.30 -56.60
C THR A 24 -2.41 6.39 -55.65
N ASN A 25 -3.17 5.44 -56.19
CA ASN A 25 -3.91 4.46 -55.37
C ASN A 25 -2.98 3.65 -54.45
N ALA A 26 -1.75 3.36 -54.88
CA ALA A 26 -0.76 2.65 -54.07
C ALA A 26 -0.28 3.52 -52.89
N GLU A 27 0.05 4.79 -53.14
CA GLU A 27 0.44 5.74 -52.09
C GLU A 27 -0.69 5.96 -51.08
N TYR A 28 -1.95 6.05 -51.55
CA TYR A 28 -3.12 6.14 -50.69
C TYR A 28 -3.23 4.93 -49.75
N LEU A 29 -3.11 3.71 -50.28
CA LEU A 29 -3.17 2.49 -49.49
C LEU A 29 -2.03 2.41 -48.47
N VAL A 30 -0.80 2.73 -48.88
CA VAL A 30 0.36 2.76 -47.98
C VAL A 30 0.14 3.76 -46.85
N ARG A 31 -0.36 4.96 -47.16
CA ARG A 31 -0.70 5.96 -46.14
C ARG A 31 -1.78 5.43 -45.19
N LYS A 32 -2.82 4.78 -45.70
CA LYS A 32 -3.91 4.26 -44.86
C LYS A 32 -3.50 3.10 -43.97
N PHE A 33 -2.64 2.21 -44.46
CA PHE A 33 -2.07 1.15 -43.63
C PHE A 33 -1.13 1.72 -42.58
N SER A 34 -0.27 2.69 -42.93
CA SER A 34 0.61 3.37 -41.97
C SER A 34 -0.20 4.08 -40.87
N GLU A 35 -1.23 4.85 -41.24
CA GLU A 35 -2.15 5.50 -40.28
C GLU A 35 -2.84 4.48 -39.35
N ALA A 36 -3.17 3.28 -39.86
CA ALA A 36 -3.80 2.22 -39.08
C ALA A 36 -2.80 1.51 -38.15
N GLU A 37 -1.58 1.25 -38.63
CA GLU A 37 -0.48 0.67 -37.86
C GLU A 37 -0.07 1.59 -36.70
N GLU A 38 0.08 2.89 -36.97
CA GLU A 38 0.37 3.90 -35.94
C GLU A 38 -0.73 3.93 -34.86
N ARG A 39 -2.01 3.93 -35.25
CA ARG A 39 -3.13 3.86 -34.30
C ARG A 39 -3.12 2.56 -33.49
N CYS A 40 -2.79 1.43 -34.11
CA CYS A 40 -2.71 0.15 -33.40
C CYS A 40 -1.56 0.16 -32.38
N ALA A 41 -0.40 0.70 -32.75
CA ALA A 41 0.73 0.85 -31.85
C ALA A 41 0.40 1.78 -30.67
N GLU A 42 -0.28 2.90 -30.93
CA GLU A 42 -0.73 3.82 -29.88
C GLU A 42 -1.74 3.16 -28.94
N LEU A 43 -2.74 2.45 -29.47
CA LEU A 43 -3.71 1.71 -28.65
C LEU A 43 -3.05 0.61 -27.81
N SER A 44 -2.08 -0.11 -28.38
CA SER A 44 -1.32 -1.13 -27.66
C SER A 44 -0.52 -0.54 -26.50
N ALA A 45 0.16 0.59 -26.72
CA ALA A 45 0.88 1.31 -25.67
C ALA A 45 -0.07 1.79 -24.55
N ARG A 46 -1.24 2.35 -24.91
CA ARG A 46 -2.26 2.77 -23.94
C ARG A 46 -2.81 1.60 -23.14
N LEU A 47 -3.07 0.45 -23.77
CA LEU A 47 -3.52 -0.77 -23.08
C LEU A 47 -2.47 -1.27 -22.08
N SER A 48 -1.19 -1.26 -22.47
CA SER A 48 -0.11 -1.62 -21.55
C SER A 48 -0.06 -0.71 -20.33
N MET A 49 -0.25 0.60 -20.53
CA MET A 49 -0.30 1.57 -19.44
C MET A 49 -1.52 1.34 -18.54
N ILE A 50 -2.70 1.10 -19.12
CA ILE A 50 -3.94 0.82 -18.36
C ILE A 50 -3.77 -0.43 -17.51
N ASN A 51 -3.18 -1.50 -18.06
CA ASN A 51 -2.93 -2.73 -17.30
C ASN A 51 -2.03 -2.45 -16.09
N GLY A 52 -0.94 -1.69 -16.25
CA GLY A 52 -0.09 -1.29 -15.12
C GLY A 52 -0.83 -0.46 -14.06
N ILE A 53 -1.75 0.41 -14.47
CA ILE A 53 -2.59 1.18 -13.53
C ILE A 53 -3.57 0.27 -12.79
N ILE A 54 -4.16 -0.71 -13.48
CA ILE A 54 -5.07 -1.69 -12.85
C ILE A 54 -4.33 -2.52 -11.81
N GLU A 55 -3.15 -3.04 -12.15
CA GLU A 55 -2.31 -3.79 -11.21
C GLU A 55 -1.94 -2.96 -9.97
N ALA A 56 -1.56 -1.70 -10.16
CA ALA A 56 -1.27 -0.79 -9.06
C ALA A 56 -2.52 -0.51 -8.19
N ALA A 57 -3.69 -0.36 -8.80
CA ALA A 57 -4.95 -0.16 -8.09
C ALA A 57 -5.37 -1.41 -7.29
N GLU A 58 -5.19 -2.61 -7.85
CA GLU A 58 -5.46 -3.87 -7.16
C GLU A 58 -4.55 -4.06 -5.95
N GLN A 59 -3.25 -3.77 -6.10
CA GLN A 59 -2.30 -3.79 -4.98
C GLN A 59 -2.69 -2.77 -3.90
N GLY A 60 -3.07 -1.55 -4.30
CA GLY A 60 -3.54 -0.52 -3.37
C GLY A 60 -4.80 -0.95 -2.60
N ASN A 61 -5.78 -1.55 -3.28
CA ASN A 61 -6.99 -2.07 -2.65
C ASN A 61 -6.69 -3.19 -1.64
N LYS A 62 -5.77 -4.10 -2.00
CA LYS A 62 -5.36 -5.18 -1.09
C LYS A 62 -4.73 -4.63 0.20
N LEU A 63 -3.79 -3.68 0.08
CA LEU A 63 -3.17 -3.04 1.24
C LEU A 63 -4.20 -2.29 2.11
N ALA A 64 -5.15 -1.59 1.48
CA ALA A 64 -6.21 -0.89 2.20
C ALA A 64 -7.15 -1.86 2.95
N GLN A 65 -7.44 -3.02 2.35
CA GLN A 65 -8.21 -4.07 3.00
C GLN A 65 -7.46 -4.64 4.21
N GLU A 66 -6.19 -5.03 4.05
CA GLU A 66 -5.36 -5.57 5.14
C GLU A 66 -5.24 -4.58 6.32
N ALA A 67 -5.06 -3.29 6.02
CA ALA A 67 -5.03 -2.24 7.04
C ALA A 67 -6.37 -2.09 7.77
N THR A 68 -7.49 -2.17 7.05
CA THR A 68 -8.84 -2.10 7.63
C THR A 68 -9.11 -3.30 8.54
N GLU A 69 -8.74 -4.50 8.11
CA GLU A 69 -8.88 -5.72 8.90
C GLU A 69 -8.08 -5.65 10.21
N THR A 70 -6.84 -5.14 10.14
CA THR A 70 -5.99 -4.92 11.32
C THR A 70 -6.61 -3.93 12.30
N LEU A 71 -7.08 -2.77 11.83
CA LEU A 71 -7.77 -1.78 12.67
C LEU A 71 -9.03 -2.32 13.33
N VAL A 72 -9.80 -3.16 12.62
CA VAL A 72 -10.99 -3.82 13.18
C VAL A 72 -10.59 -4.80 14.30
N GLN A 73 -9.52 -5.57 14.13
CA GLN A 73 -9.02 -6.48 15.16
C GLN A 73 -8.56 -5.71 16.41
N GLU A 74 -7.76 -4.67 16.26
CA GLU A 74 -7.31 -3.82 17.38
C GLU A 74 -8.49 -3.17 18.10
N ARG A 75 -9.47 -2.64 17.34
CA ARG A 75 -10.69 -2.04 17.90
C ARG A 75 -11.49 -3.04 18.72
N ASN A 76 -11.62 -4.27 18.24
CA ASN A 76 -12.35 -5.31 18.96
C ASN A 76 -11.61 -5.74 20.23
N ALA A 77 -10.28 -5.85 20.19
CA ALA A 77 -9.45 -6.14 21.36
C ALA A 77 -9.56 -5.05 22.43
N LEU A 78 -9.44 -3.77 22.05
CA LEU A 78 -9.62 -2.64 22.96
C LEU A 78 -11.05 -2.57 23.50
N ALA A 79 -12.07 -2.92 22.70
CA ALA A 79 -13.45 -2.96 23.18
C ALA A 79 -13.65 -4.07 24.23
N ALA A 80 -13.05 -5.24 24.03
CA ALA A 80 -13.08 -6.33 25.01
C ALA A 80 -12.36 -5.96 26.31
N GLU A 81 -11.19 -5.34 26.23
CA GLU A 81 -10.45 -4.80 27.38
C GLU A 81 -11.31 -3.79 28.16
N ASN A 82 -11.96 -2.84 27.46
CA ASN A 82 -12.86 -1.88 28.08
C ASN A 82 -14.07 -2.51 28.79
N VAL A 83 -14.59 -3.63 28.27
CA VAL A 83 -15.65 -4.39 28.96
C VAL A 83 -15.12 -5.03 30.24
N GLY A 84 -13.91 -5.61 30.21
CA GLY A 84 -13.23 -6.16 31.38
C GLY A 84 -13.00 -5.11 32.47
N LEU A 85 -12.43 -3.96 32.11
CA LEU A 85 -12.19 -2.84 33.02
C LEU A 85 -13.48 -2.32 33.68
N LYS A 86 -14.57 -2.20 32.91
CA LYS A 86 -15.88 -1.80 33.45
C LYS A 86 -16.44 -2.82 34.43
N SER A 87 -16.27 -4.12 34.15
CA SER A 87 -16.68 -5.18 35.07
C SER A 87 -15.89 -5.10 36.38
N ALA A 88 -14.56 -4.99 36.29
CA ALA A 88 -13.69 -4.88 37.46
C ALA A 88 -14.03 -3.65 38.32
N LEU A 89 -14.30 -2.52 37.68
CA LEU A 89 -14.74 -1.30 38.37
C LEU A 89 -16.07 -1.49 39.11
N ASN A 90 -17.04 -2.17 38.49
CA ASN A 90 -18.33 -2.45 39.11
C ASN A 90 -18.21 -3.44 40.28
N ASP A 91 -17.27 -4.38 40.22
CA ASP A 91 -16.97 -5.29 41.34
C ASP A 91 -16.33 -4.55 42.51
N ILE A 92 -15.45 -3.58 42.24
CA ILE A 92 -14.79 -2.75 43.26
C ILE A 92 -15.78 -1.79 43.95
N LEU A 93 -16.71 -1.22 43.20
CA LEU A 93 -17.64 -0.18 43.68
C LEU A 93 -18.93 -0.72 44.32
N GLN A 94 -19.05 -2.04 44.57
CA GLN A 94 -20.22 -2.65 45.22
C GLN A 94 -20.49 -1.98 46.60
N PRO A 95 -21.59 -1.23 46.78
CA PRO A 95 -21.83 -0.43 48.00
C PRO A 95 -22.03 -1.28 49.27
N ASP A 96 -22.49 -2.52 49.12
CA ASP A 96 -22.87 -3.41 50.22
C ASP A 96 -21.76 -4.39 50.64
N ALA A 97 -20.64 -4.43 49.92
CA ALA A 97 -19.52 -5.33 50.20
C ALA A 97 -18.48 -4.63 51.08
N ALA A 98 -18.69 -4.63 52.39
CA ALA A 98 -17.81 -3.95 53.36
C ALA A 98 -16.31 -4.36 53.30
N VAL A 99 -15.99 -5.49 52.68
CA VAL A 99 -14.61 -5.91 52.32
C VAL A 99 -14.71 -6.78 51.07
N LEU A 100 -14.13 -6.38 49.92
CA LEU A 100 -13.94 -7.33 48.82
C LEU A 100 -13.07 -8.49 49.32
N GLU A 101 -13.60 -9.71 49.28
CA GLU A 101 -12.82 -10.91 49.58
C GLU A 101 -11.53 -10.91 48.75
N ARG A 102 -10.43 -11.42 49.32
CA ARG A 102 -9.11 -11.44 48.68
C ARG A 102 -9.15 -11.95 47.24
N ASN A 103 -9.95 -12.97 46.95
CA ASN A 103 -10.08 -13.56 45.62
C ASN A 103 -10.77 -12.61 44.62
N HIS A 104 -11.67 -11.74 45.07
CA HIS A 104 -12.30 -10.73 44.23
C HIS A 104 -11.33 -9.58 43.92
N ARG A 105 -10.51 -9.19 44.91
CA ARG A 105 -9.46 -8.18 44.71
C ARG A 105 -8.40 -8.64 43.71
N VAL A 106 -8.00 -9.91 43.76
CA VAL A 106 -7.05 -10.48 42.80
C VAL A 106 -7.64 -10.48 41.40
N ARG A 107 -8.86 -10.99 41.21
CA ARG A 107 -9.53 -10.96 39.88
C ARG A 107 -9.73 -9.55 39.35
N ALA A 108 -10.05 -8.58 40.20
CA ALA A 108 -10.18 -7.19 39.79
C ALA A 108 -8.83 -6.57 39.39
N LEU A 109 -7.74 -6.92 40.09
CA LEU A 109 -6.38 -6.48 39.72
C LEU A 109 -5.92 -7.10 38.40
N ASP A 110 -6.14 -8.41 38.19
CA ASP A 110 -5.81 -9.09 36.93
C ASP A 110 -6.62 -8.50 35.76
N ALA A 111 -7.89 -8.13 35.99
CA ALA A 111 -8.74 -7.48 35.00
C ALA A 111 -8.42 -5.99 34.76
N MET A 112 -7.50 -5.39 35.54
CA MET A 112 -6.98 -4.03 35.33
C MET A 112 -5.73 -3.99 34.45
N GLU A 113 -5.17 -5.14 34.07
CA GLU A 113 -4.14 -5.19 33.03
C GLU A 113 -4.75 -4.75 31.68
N THR A 114 -3.96 -4.03 30.89
CA THR A 114 -4.40 -3.47 29.61
C THR A 114 -3.52 -3.93 28.44
N PRO A 115 -3.46 -5.25 28.18
CA PRO A 115 -2.55 -5.83 27.20
C PRO A 115 -2.84 -5.36 25.76
N ALA A 116 -4.10 -5.09 25.40
CA ALA A 116 -4.43 -4.58 24.07
C ALA A 116 -3.98 -3.12 23.91
N THR A 117 -4.10 -2.31 24.97
CA THR A 117 -3.55 -0.95 24.99
C THR A 117 -2.02 -0.96 24.92
N ASP A 118 -1.36 -1.82 25.68
CA ASP A 118 0.11 -1.95 25.66
C ASP A 118 0.63 -2.41 24.30
N ALA A 119 -0.07 -3.36 23.67
CA ALA A 119 0.19 -3.81 22.30
C ALA A 119 0.10 -2.65 21.30
N PHE A 120 -0.99 -1.88 21.35
CA PHE A 120 -1.19 -0.73 20.48
C PHE A 120 -0.08 0.33 20.66
N LEU A 121 0.29 0.66 21.90
CA LEU A 121 1.36 1.63 22.17
C LEU A 121 2.74 1.14 21.70
N ALA A 122 3.02 -0.16 21.81
CA ALA A 122 4.24 -0.75 21.27
C ALA A 122 4.30 -0.66 19.74
N GLU A 123 3.17 -0.91 19.06
CA GLU A 123 3.08 -0.79 17.60
C GLU A 123 3.23 0.67 17.14
N VAL A 124 2.58 1.64 17.79
CA VAL A 124 2.76 3.07 17.48
C VAL A 124 4.22 3.48 17.58
N ARG A 125 4.93 3.04 18.64
CA ARG A 125 6.37 3.30 18.81
C ARG A 125 7.21 2.58 17.74
N ALA A 126 6.80 1.39 17.32
CA ALA A 126 7.48 0.66 16.24
C ALA A 126 7.30 1.36 14.88
N ILE A 127 6.12 1.91 14.59
CA ILE A 127 5.84 2.68 13.38
C ILE A 127 6.73 3.94 13.29
N GLU A 128 6.94 4.65 14.40
CA GLU A 128 7.85 5.80 14.42
C GLU A 128 9.30 5.40 14.07
N LEU A 129 9.74 4.23 14.52
CA LEU A 129 11.05 3.68 14.19
C LEU A 129 11.12 3.23 12.73
N ASP A 130 10.05 2.66 12.18
CA ASP A 130 9.97 2.31 10.75
C ASP A 130 10.03 3.57 9.87
N SER A 131 9.40 4.67 10.29
CA SER A 131 9.53 5.98 9.63
C SER A 131 10.97 6.48 9.61
N LEU A 132 11.69 6.37 10.75
CA LEU A 132 13.12 6.70 10.83
C LEU A 132 13.98 5.81 9.93
N ALA A 133 13.67 4.51 9.85
CA ALA A 133 14.32 3.57 8.95
C ALA A 133 14.14 4.00 7.48
N GLY A 134 12.92 4.37 7.07
CA GLY A 134 12.65 4.87 5.72
C GLY A 134 13.41 6.16 5.36
N VAL A 135 13.62 7.06 6.32
CA VAL A 135 14.49 8.24 6.13
C VAL A 135 15.93 7.81 5.90
N ALA A 136 16.43 6.85 6.67
CA ALA A 136 17.78 6.32 6.51
C ALA A 136 17.97 5.63 5.14
N GLU A 137 17.01 4.83 4.70
CA GLU A 137 17.01 4.22 3.36
C GLU A 137 17.06 5.28 2.26
N THR A 138 16.23 6.32 2.37
CA THR A 138 16.23 7.43 1.42
C THR A 138 17.59 8.11 1.33
N MET A 139 18.28 8.30 2.46
CA MET A 139 19.62 8.86 2.46
C MET A 139 20.64 7.91 1.83
N LEU A 140 20.57 6.61 2.13
CA LEU A 140 21.47 5.61 1.52
C LEU A 140 21.31 5.53 0.00
N ILE A 141 20.07 5.62 -0.50
CA ILE A 141 19.79 5.70 -1.94
C ILE A 141 20.44 6.95 -2.55
N LYS A 142 20.34 8.12 -1.90
CA LYS A 142 20.99 9.35 -2.38
C LYS A 142 22.51 9.19 -2.48
N PHE A 143 23.15 8.63 -1.46
CA PHE A 143 24.59 8.37 -1.49
C PHE A 143 24.99 7.37 -2.58
N SER A 144 24.18 6.32 -2.79
CA SER A 144 24.40 5.36 -3.87
C SER A 144 24.31 6.03 -5.24
N ASN A 145 23.33 6.91 -5.46
CA ASN A 145 23.18 7.66 -6.70
C ASN A 145 24.34 8.64 -6.96
N GLN A 146 24.98 9.11 -5.89
CA GLN A 146 26.19 9.95 -5.94
C GLN A 146 27.49 9.15 -6.04
N GLN A 147 27.41 7.81 -6.12
CA GLN A 147 28.57 6.92 -6.16
C GLN A 147 29.51 7.08 -4.95
N CYS A 148 28.96 7.49 -3.80
CA CYS A 148 29.72 7.58 -2.56
C CYS A 148 30.21 6.19 -2.13
N SER A 149 31.44 6.14 -1.59
CA SER A 149 32.02 4.88 -1.08
C SER A 149 31.16 4.28 0.03
N SER A 150 31.05 2.95 0.07
CA SER A 150 30.35 2.20 1.11
C SER A 150 30.88 2.44 2.51
N ASP A 151 32.16 2.83 2.59
CA ASP A 151 32.93 2.99 3.82
C ASP A 151 33.01 4.46 4.24
N MET A 152 32.41 5.35 3.45
CA MET A 152 32.25 6.75 3.83
C MET A 152 31.51 6.83 5.16
N HIS A 153 32.04 7.62 6.09
CA HIS A 153 31.55 7.69 7.46
C HIS A 153 30.04 7.95 7.56
N GLU A 154 29.52 8.88 6.74
CA GLU A 154 28.09 9.19 6.68
C GLU A 154 27.25 8.00 6.20
N VAL A 155 27.70 7.29 5.15
CA VAL A 155 27.03 6.09 4.63
C VAL A 155 26.97 4.99 5.68
N VAL A 156 28.06 4.76 6.41
CA VAL A 156 28.11 3.80 7.52
C VAL A 156 27.18 4.22 8.66
N GLY A 157 27.15 5.52 9.00
CA GLY A 157 26.24 6.07 10.00
C GLY A 157 24.77 5.81 9.68
N TRP A 158 24.34 6.09 8.44
CA TRP A 158 22.97 5.83 8.00
C TRP A 158 22.62 4.34 7.95
N LYS A 159 23.55 3.46 7.55
CA LYS A 159 23.36 2.00 7.65
C LYS A 159 23.11 1.56 9.10
N MET A 160 23.85 2.14 10.05
CA MET A 160 23.69 1.80 11.46
C MET A 160 22.34 2.30 11.99
N ILE A 161 21.91 3.51 11.62
CA ILE A 161 20.59 4.04 11.99
C ILE A 161 19.48 3.14 11.45
N LEU A 162 19.54 2.78 10.17
CA LEU A 162 18.59 1.86 9.53
C LEU A 162 18.48 0.54 10.31
N GLN A 163 19.62 -0.09 10.60
CA GLN A 163 19.67 -1.36 11.31
C GLN A 163 19.12 -1.24 12.74
N GLN A 164 19.49 -0.18 13.47
CA GLN A 164 19.04 0.01 14.85
C GLN A 164 17.55 0.31 14.95
N ALA A 165 17.03 1.16 14.05
CA ALA A 165 15.62 1.48 14.00
C ALA A 165 14.78 0.23 13.71
N ALA A 166 15.14 -0.54 12.68
CA ALA A 166 14.47 -1.78 12.32
C ALA A 166 14.52 -2.82 13.46
N ASN A 167 15.68 -2.98 14.11
CA ASN A 167 15.82 -3.92 15.22
C ASN A 167 14.96 -3.54 16.42
N ARG A 168 14.90 -2.26 16.78
CA ARG A 168 14.10 -1.78 17.91
C ARG A 168 12.60 -1.88 17.63
N ALA A 169 12.17 -1.58 16.41
CA ALA A 169 10.78 -1.77 15.99
C ALA A 169 10.37 -3.24 16.14
N ALA A 170 11.21 -4.17 15.67
CA ALA A 170 10.98 -5.60 15.81
C ALA A 170 10.97 -6.07 17.29
N GLN A 171 11.79 -5.47 18.16
CA GLN A 171 11.79 -5.80 19.59
C GLN A 171 10.52 -5.34 20.29
N LEU A 172 10.03 -4.14 20.00
CA LEU A 172 8.77 -3.62 20.55
C LEU A 172 7.60 -4.55 20.21
N ARG A 173 7.52 -5.02 18.97
CA ARG A 173 6.49 -5.97 18.52
C ARG A 173 6.58 -7.35 19.18
N LYS A 174 7.77 -7.81 19.55
CA LYS A 174 7.98 -9.10 20.23
C LYS A 174 7.70 -9.05 21.74
N GLY A 175 7.96 -7.92 22.39
CA GLY A 175 7.82 -7.76 23.85
C GLY A 175 6.38 -7.75 24.36
N VAL A 176 5.40 -7.65 23.46
CA VAL A 176 3.95 -7.64 23.77
C VAL A 176 3.36 -9.04 23.94
N ALA A 177 4.08 -10.09 23.51
CA ALA A 177 3.58 -11.46 23.50
C ALA A 177 3.81 -12.26 24.81
N GLN A 178 4.06 -11.60 25.94
CA GLN A 178 4.30 -12.23 27.25
C GLN A 178 3.22 -11.90 28.28
#